data_AF-A0A125PI99-F1
#
_entry.id   AF-A0A125PI99-F1
#
_cell.length_a   1.000
_cell.length_b   1.000
_cell.length_c   1.000
_cell.angle_alpha   90.00
_cell.angle_beta   90.00
_cell.angle_gamma   90.00
#
_symmetry.space_group_name_H-M   'P 1'
#
loop_
_entity.id
_entity.type
_entity.pdbx_description
1 polymer ?
#
loop_
_entity_poly.entity_id
_entity_poly.type
_entity_poly.pdbx_seq_one_letter_code
_entity_poly.pdbx_strand_id
1 'polypeptide(L)'
;MQSSRLFCSCARPAHATARTPTLSAVRAIHAPAAIDSTKRVPKPRGPYSDPASLLSASKRGLESYAEKLGSWSELFTKTSGDLRDAGMDVKQTRYTLWLLEKYRQGHDPATVAVAPTPKKTIRGWGPKIQNGKRVR
;
A
#
# COMPACT_ATOMS: atom_id res chain seq x y z
N MET A 1 82.79 -2.06 -51.00
CA MET A 1 81.89 -2.84 -51.87
C MET A 1 80.46 -2.60 -51.39
N GLN A 2 79.56 -2.20 -52.31
CA GLN A 2 78.13 -2.51 -52.44
C GLN A 2 77.33 -2.82 -51.14
N SER A 3 76.11 -2.35 -50.88
CA SER A 3 75.07 -1.66 -51.63
C SER A 3 73.89 -1.49 -50.64
N SER A 4 72.88 -0.71 -51.07
CA SER A 4 71.46 -0.88 -50.75
C SER A 4 70.85 0.14 -49.77
N ARG A 5 70.27 1.17 -50.39
CA ARG A 5 69.16 1.99 -49.86
C ARG A 5 67.91 1.12 -49.80
N LEU A 6 67.07 1.27 -48.78
CA LEU A 6 65.62 1.04 -48.90
C LEU A 6 64.82 2.02 -48.01
N PHE A 7 63.72 2.48 -48.60
CA PHE A 7 62.72 3.46 -48.17
C PHE A 7 61.79 2.94 -47.06
N CYS A 8 60.79 3.78 -46.74
CA CYS A 8 59.48 3.52 -46.09
C CYS A 8 59.44 3.75 -44.58
N SER A 9 58.38 4.31 -43.99
CA SER A 9 57.12 4.86 -44.52
C SER A 9 56.47 5.67 -43.39
N CYS A 10 55.72 6.69 -43.76
CA CYS A 10 54.84 7.43 -42.87
C CYS A 10 53.68 6.54 -42.38
N ALA A 11 53.42 6.50 -41.07
CA ALA A 11 52.15 6.03 -40.54
C ALA A 11 51.78 6.80 -39.26
N ARG A 12 50.78 7.67 -39.38
CA ARG A 12 50.07 8.31 -38.25
C ARG A 12 49.25 7.25 -37.51
N PRO A 13 49.28 7.18 -36.18
CA PRO A 13 48.33 6.36 -35.44
C PRO A 13 46.93 6.99 -35.49
N ALA A 14 45.95 6.21 -35.93
CA ALA A 14 44.53 6.54 -35.86
C ALA A 14 44.05 6.42 -34.41
N HIS A 15 43.42 7.47 -33.88
CA HIS A 15 42.75 7.40 -32.58
C HIS A 15 41.53 6.50 -32.68
N ALA A 16 41.51 5.44 -31.88
CA ALA A 16 40.37 4.56 -31.70
C ALA A 16 39.22 5.32 -31.02
N THR A 17 38.08 5.44 -31.72
CA THR A 17 36.84 5.97 -31.15
C THR A 17 36.29 4.96 -30.15
N ALA A 18 36.51 5.21 -28.85
CA ALA A 18 35.89 4.44 -27.78
C ALA A 18 34.36 4.66 -27.83
N ARG A 19 33.61 3.63 -28.22
CA ARG A 19 32.15 3.58 -28.06
C ARG A 19 31.84 3.37 -26.58
N THR A 20 31.46 4.45 -25.88
CA THR A 20 30.85 4.35 -24.55
C THR A 20 29.51 3.63 -24.67
N PRO A 21 29.26 2.50 -23.96
CA PRO A 21 27.93 1.98 -23.85
C PRO A 21 27.10 2.95 -23.01
N THR A 22 26.13 3.61 -23.64
CA THR A 22 25.09 4.36 -22.95
C THR A 22 24.22 3.38 -22.18
N LEU A 23 24.56 3.11 -20.93
CA LEU A 23 23.62 2.54 -19.96
C LEU A 23 22.61 3.63 -19.59
N SER A 24 21.65 3.86 -20.47
CA SER A 24 20.41 4.56 -20.12
C SER A 24 19.54 3.60 -19.32
N ALA A 25 19.92 3.34 -18.07
CA ALA A 25 19.04 2.72 -17.11
C ALA A 25 18.00 3.78 -16.69
N VAL A 26 16.98 3.98 -17.52
CA VAL A 26 15.80 4.75 -17.17
C VAL A 26 15.18 4.04 -15.97
N ARG A 27 15.17 4.71 -14.81
CA ARG A 27 14.52 4.19 -13.60
C ARG A 27 13.05 3.91 -13.92
N ALA A 28 12.69 2.65 -14.12
CA ALA A 28 11.30 2.23 -14.25
C ALA A 28 10.66 2.21 -12.84
N ILE A 29 10.38 3.39 -12.29
CA ILE A 29 9.79 3.59 -10.96
C ILE A 29 8.31 3.18 -10.88
N HIS A 30 7.72 2.78 -12.01
CA HIS A 30 6.31 2.40 -12.14
C HIS A 30 6.10 0.94 -12.56
N ALA A 31 7.14 0.12 -12.63
CA ALA A 31 6.95 -1.31 -12.84
C ALA A 31 6.28 -1.89 -11.56
N PRO A 32 5.04 -2.41 -11.64
CA PRO A 32 4.46 -3.10 -10.49
C PRO A 32 5.37 -4.29 -10.20
N ALA A 33 5.88 -4.37 -8.96
CA ALA A 33 6.55 -5.59 -8.51
C ALA A 33 5.62 -6.78 -8.81
N ALA A 34 6.15 -7.86 -9.37
CA ALA A 34 5.36 -9.07 -9.57
C ALA A 34 4.94 -9.61 -8.20
N ILE A 35 3.76 -9.20 -7.74
CA ILE A 35 3.19 -9.65 -6.46
C ILE A 35 2.57 -11.01 -6.72
N ASP A 36 3.11 -12.02 -6.06
CA ASP A 36 2.58 -13.37 -6.05
C ASP A 36 1.12 -13.37 -5.57
N SER A 37 0.19 -13.70 -6.47
CA SER A 37 -1.26 -13.72 -6.20
C SER A 37 -1.62 -14.71 -5.09
N THR A 38 -0.80 -15.75 -4.90
CA THR A 38 -1.03 -16.77 -3.86
C THR A 38 -0.77 -16.23 -2.44
N LYS A 39 0.07 -15.21 -2.30
CA LYS A 39 0.32 -14.51 -1.01
C LYS A 39 -0.76 -13.47 -0.68
N ARG A 40 -1.61 -13.13 -1.65
CA ARG A 40 -2.60 -12.05 -1.52
C ARG A 40 -3.72 -12.39 -0.53
N VAL A 41 -4.10 -13.67 -0.46
CA VAL A 41 -5.14 -14.17 0.43
C VAL A 41 -4.49 -14.93 1.58
N PRO A 42 -4.38 -14.33 2.77
CA PRO A 42 -3.83 -15.01 3.93
C PRO A 42 -4.76 -16.11 4.41
N LYS A 43 -4.19 -17.19 4.98
CA LYS A 43 -4.99 -18.22 5.64
C LYS A 43 -5.76 -17.62 6.83
N PRO A 44 -6.99 -18.07 7.10
CA PRO A 44 -7.70 -17.75 8.34
C PRO A 44 -6.85 -18.14 9.57
N ARG A 45 -6.85 -17.30 10.60
CA ARG A 45 -6.07 -17.50 11.84
C ARG A 45 -6.92 -17.14 13.04
N GLY A 46 -6.76 -17.92 14.11
CA GLY A 46 -7.48 -17.69 15.36
C GLY A 46 -9.00 -17.73 15.14
N PRO A 47 -9.77 -16.80 15.72
CA PRO A 47 -11.22 -16.76 15.59
C PRO A 47 -11.72 -16.24 14.23
N TYR A 48 -10.81 -15.82 13.34
CA TYR A 48 -11.15 -15.12 12.10
C TYR A 48 -11.34 -16.07 10.90
N SER A 49 -12.30 -16.98 10.98
CA SER A 49 -12.68 -17.83 9.83
C SER A 49 -13.52 -17.07 8.82
N ASP A 50 -14.45 -16.26 9.32
CA ASP A 50 -15.42 -15.55 8.50
C ASP A 50 -15.07 -14.08 8.32
N PRO A 51 -15.39 -13.47 7.17
CA PRO A 51 -15.16 -12.05 6.94
C PRO A 51 -15.93 -11.18 7.95
N ALA A 52 -17.12 -11.60 8.37
CA ALA A 52 -17.90 -10.91 9.40
C ALA A 52 -17.14 -10.82 10.74
N SER A 53 -16.50 -11.91 11.16
CA SER A 53 -15.73 -11.97 12.41
C SER A 53 -14.52 -11.03 12.40
N LEU A 54 -13.83 -10.93 11.26
CA LEU A 54 -12.69 -10.03 11.08
C LEU A 54 -13.12 -8.55 11.06
N LEU A 55 -14.25 -8.24 10.41
CA LEU A 55 -14.78 -6.88 10.34
C LEU A 55 -15.34 -6.42 11.69
N SER A 56 -15.97 -7.31 12.45
CA SER A 56 -16.46 -7.01 13.81
C SER A 56 -15.33 -6.58 14.76
N ALA A 57 -14.12 -7.14 14.59
CA ALA A 57 -12.95 -6.75 15.39
C ALA A 57 -12.59 -5.26 15.27
N SER A 58 -12.99 -4.58 14.19
CA SER A 58 -12.71 -3.17 13.96
C SER A 58 -13.43 -2.20 14.91
N LYS A 59 -14.54 -2.63 15.54
CA LYS A 59 -15.41 -1.80 16.40
C LYS A 59 -15.91 -0.51 15.72
N ARG A 60 -16.01 -0.48 14.39
CA ARG A 60 -16.40 0.69 13.58
C ARG A 60 -17.71 0.53 12.81
N GLY A 61 -18.49 -0.50 13.09
CA GLY A 61 -19.74 -0.78 12.37
C GLY A 61 -19.49 -1.35 10.97
N LEU A 62 -18.40 -2.11 10.77
CA LEU A 62 -18.07 -2.71 9.48
C LEU A 62 -18.78 -4.05 9.25
N GLU A 63 -19.30 -4.66 10.31
CA GLU A 63 -20.06 -5.90 10.30
C GLU A 63 -21.29 -5.84 9.38
N SER A 64 -21.92 -4.67 9.24
CA SER A 64 -23.10 -4.46 8.38
C SER A 64 -22.82 -4.64 6.89
N TYR A 65 -21.54 -4.63 6.47
CA TYR A 65 -21.15 -4.82 5.07
C TYR A 65 -20.71 -6.24 4.77
N ALA A 66 -20.62 -7.14 5.77
CA ALA A 66 -20.06 -8.47 5.61
C ALA A 66 -20.77 -9.29 4.51
N GLU A 67 -22.10 -9.23 4.46
CA GLU A 67 -22.92 -9.94 3.46
C GLU A 67 -22.58 -9.53 2.02
N LYS A 68 -22.26 -8.24 1.80
CA LYS A 68 -21.91 -7.72 0.46
C LYS A 68 -20.46 -8.02 0.08
N LEU A 69 -19.61 -8.29 1.05
CA LEU A 69 -18.19 -8.53 0.84
C LEU A 69 -17.90 -9.96 0.40
N GLY A 70 -18.83 -10.89 0.67
CA GLY A 70 -18.79 -12.25 0.15
C GLY A 70 -17.93 -13.16 1.02
N SER A 71 -17.20 -14.07 0.37
CA SER A 71 -16.33 -15.05 1.02
C SER A 71 -14.97 -14.46 1.44
N TRP A 72 -14.21 -15.21 2.26
CA TRP A 72 -12.89 -14.79 2.75
C TRP A 72 -11.92 -14.43 1.61
N SER A 73 -11.84 -15.25 0.56
CA SER A 73 -10.96 -15.00 -0.59
C SER A 73 -11.37 -13.75 -1.38
N GLU A 74 -12.67 -13.51 -1.53
CA GLU A 74 -13.20 -12.33 -2.20
C GLU A 74 -12.86 -11.05 -1.42
N LEU A 75 -13.02 -11.06 -0.10
CA LEU A 75 -12.69 -9.91 0.76
C LEU A 75 -11.26 -9.42 0.56
N PHE A 76 -10.28 -10.33 0.52
CA PHE A 76 -8.86 -9.97 0.33
C PHE A 76 -8.51 -9.62 -1.12
N THR A 77 -9.39 -9.91 -2.08
CA THR A 77 -9.17 -9.65 -3.50
C THR A 77 -9.75 -8.31 -3.94
N LYS A 78 -10.83 -7.86 -3.29
CA LYS A 78 -11.54 -6.62 -3.60
C LYS A 78 -10.63 -5.39 -3.57
N THR A 79 -10.89 -4.49 -4.51
CA THR A 79 -10.24 -3.19 -4.63
C THR A 79 -11.04 -2.11 -3.92
N SER A 80 -10.48 -0.90 -3.80
CA SER A 80 -11.20 0.23 -3.24
C SER A 80 -12.46 0.64 -4.04
N GLY A 81 -12.52 0.31 -5.34
CA GLY A 81 -13.71 0.54 -6.16
C GLY A 81 -14.85 -0.36 -5.72
N ASP A 82 -14.60 -1.67 -5.68
CA ASP A 82 -15.58 -2.69 -5.29
C ASP A 82 -16.16 -2.45 -3.88
N LEU A 83 -15.33 -1.97 -2.95
CA LEU A 83 -15.77 -1.62 -1.59
C LEU A 83 -16.72 -0.40 -1.57
N ARG A 84 -16.46 0.60 -2.44
CA ARG A 84 -17.33 1.78 -2.57
C ARG A 84 -18.64 1.40 -3.24
N ASP A 85 -18.60 0.52 -4.24
CA ASP A 85 -19.79 0.00 -4.92
C ASP A 85 -20.67 -0.82 -3.96
N ALA A 86 -20.09 -1.46 -2.96
CA ALA A 86 -20.82 -2.10 -1.85
C ALA A 86 -21.50 -1.10 -0.90
N GLY A 87 -21.28 0.20 -1.07
CA GLY A 87 -21.85 1.29 -0.28
C GLY A 87 -21.02 1.72 0.93
N MET A 88 -19.72 1.41 0.96
CA MET A 88 -18.82 1.88 2.02
C MET A 88 -18.38 3.32 1.76
N ASP A 89 -18.39 4.16 2.80
CA ASP A 89 -17.79 5.50 2.72
C ASP A 89 -16.27 5.42 2.48
N VAL A 90 -15.67 6.50 1.99
CA VAL A 90 -14.23 6.62 1.74
C VAL A 90 -13.41 6.29 2.98
N LYS A 91 -13.84 6.74 4.17
CA LYS A 91 -13.13 6.45 5.43
C LYS A 91 -13.16 4.98 5.79
N GLN A 92 -14.33 4.34 5.62
CA GLN A 92 -14.51 2.93 5.91
C GLN A 92 -13.71 2.08 4.93
N THR A 93 -13.77 2.39 3.64
CA THR A 93 -12.98 1.73 2.58
C THR A 93 -11.49 1.76 2.88
N ARG A 94 -10.93 2.94 3.18
CA ARG A 94 -9.50 3.10 3.50
C ARG A 94 -9.11 2.33 4.75
N TYR A 95 -9.97 2.34 5.76
CA TYR A 95 -9.71 1.64 7.02
C TYR A 95 -9.77 0.12 6.84
N THR A 96 -10.74 -0.41 6.08
CA THR A 96 -10.84 -1.84 5.78
C THR A 96 -9.60 -2.34 5.06
N LEU A 97 -9.15 -1.65 4.01
CA LEU A 97 -7.95 -2.04 3.28
C LEU A 97 -6.70 -2.01 4.17
N TRP A 98 -6.58 -1.00 5.04
CA TRP A 98 -5.50 -0.95 6.02
C TRP A 98 -5.57 -2.10 7.03
N LEU A 99 -6.76 -2.46 7.51
CA LEU A 99 -6.96 -3.57 8.45
C LEU A 99 -6.61 -4.92 7.81
N LEU A 100 -7.04 -5.15 6.56
CA LEU A 100 -6.68 -6.35 5.79
C LEU A 100 -5.16 -6.44 5.58
N GLU A 101 -4.49 -5.32 5.33
CA GLU A 101 -3.04 -5.27 5.20
C GLU A 101 -2.34 -5.56 6.52
N LYS A 102 -2.85 -5.04 7.64
CA LYS A 102 -2.35 -5.36 8.98
C LYS A 102 -2.51 -6.83 9.32
N TYR A 103 -3.64 -7.43 8.91
CA TYR A 103 -3.82 -8.86 9.01
C TYR A 103 -2.79 -9.60 8.15
N ARG A 104 -2.55 -9.24 6.88
CA ARG A 104 -1.49 -9.88 6.06
C ARG A 104 -0.11 -9.85 6.72
N GLN A 105 0.21 -8.75 7.41
CA GLN A 105 1.47 -8.58 8.15
C GLN A 105 1.57 -9.44 9.42
N GLY A 106 0.51 -10.13 9.82
CA GLY A 106 0.50 -11.00 10.99
C GLY A 106 0.03 -10.33 12.28
N HIS A 107 -0.46 -9.09 12.21
CA HIS A 107 -1.05 -8.45 13.38
C HIS A 107 -2.47 -8.95 13.64
N ASP A 108 -2.83 -9.01 14.92
CA ASP A 108 -4.17 -9.35 15.36
C ASP A 108 -5.13 -8.15 15.17
N PRO A 109 -6.20 -8.26 14.35
CA PRO A 109 -7.18 -7.19 14.11
C PRO A 109 -7.76 -6.58 15.39
N ALA A 110 -8.02 -7.38 16.42
CA ALA A 110 -8.62 -6.86 17.67
C ALA A 110 -7.67 -5.92 18.43
N THR A 111 -6.36 -6.17 18.34
CA THR A 111 -5.33 -5.34 18.98
C THR A 111 -5.04 -4.05 18.21
N VAL A 112 -5.11 -4.13 16.88
CA VAL A 112 -4.80 -3.01 15.98
C VAL A 112 -6.00 -2.07 15.79
N ALA A 113 -7.21 -2.56 16.05
CA ALA A 113 -8.43 -1.80 15.84
C ALA A 113 -8.51 -0.55 16.72
N VAL A 114 -8.63 0.61 16.08
CA VAL A 114 -8.82 1.89 16.76
C VAL A 114 -10.31 2.22 16.78
N ALA A 115 -10.90 2.21 17.98
CA ALA A 115 -12.29 2.59 18.17
C ALA A 115 -12.59 4.02 17.66
N PRO A 116 -13.82 4.31 17.21
CA PRO A 116 -14.20 5.66 16.81
C PRO A 116 -14.07 6.62 17.98
N THR A 117 -13.59 7.84 17.71
CA THR A 117 -13.49 8.86 18.74
C THR A 117 -14.89 9.21 19.25
N PRO A 118 -15.10 9.23 20.58
CA PRO A 118 -16.41 9.56 21.13
C PRO A 118 -16.78 10.99 20.76
N LYS A 119 -18.08 11.25 20.61
CA LYS A 119 -18.59 12.59 20.34
C LYS A 119 -18.21 13.51 21.49
N LYS A 120 -17.69 14.70 21.16
CA LYS A 120 -17.41 15.74 22.15
C LYS A 120 -18.70 16.12 22.89
N THR A 121 -18.70 15.96 24.21
CA THR A 121 -19.83 16.34 25.08
C THR A 121 -19.97 17.86 25.18
N ILE A 122 -18.86 18.58 25.33
CA ILE A 122 -18.84 20.04 25.50
C ILE A 122 -18.11 20.69 24.32
N ARG A 123 -18.70 21.73 23.72
CA ARG A 123 -18.07 22.54 22.66
C ARG A 123 -17.62 23.88 23.24
N GLY A 124 -16.34 23.98 23.58
CA GLY A 124 -15.71 25.19 24.13
C GLY A 124 -14.95 24.92 25.42
N TRP A 125 -14.02 25.81 25.76
CA TRP A 125 -13.20 25.75 26.95
C TRP A 125 -13.30 27.07 27.73
N GLY A 126 -13.33 26.98 29.06
CA GLY A 126 -13.22 28.14 29.95
C GLY A 126 -14.33 28.22 31.01
N PRO A 127 -14.17 29.08 32.03
CA PRO A 127 -15.10 29.20 33.17
C PRO A 127 -16.53 29.51 32.76
N LYS A 128 -16.69 30.15 31.59
CA LYS A 128 -17.98 30.56 31.03
C LYS A 128 -18.76 29.42 30.38
N ILE A 129 -18.17 28.25 30.13
CA ILE A 129 -18.85 27.11 29.50
C ILE A 129 -18.72 25.90 30.43
N GLN A 130 -19.76 25.66 31.23
CA GLN A 130 -19.85 24.53 32.16
C GLN A 130 -21.00 23.61 31.71
N ASN A 131 -20.76 22.30 31.69
CA ASN A 131 -21.77 21.28 31.34
C ASN A 131 -22.48 21.54 29.99
N GLY A 132 -21.77 22.15 29.03
CA GLY A 132 -22.34 22.52 27.72
C GLY A 132 -23.24 23.75 27.72
N LYS A 133 -23.43 24.42 28.86
CA LYS A 133 -24.17 25.68 28.98
C LYS A 133 -23.22 26.84 29.19
N ARG A 134 -23.57 28.00 28.62
CA ARG A 134 -22.83 29.24 28.84
C ARG A 134 -23.30 29.89 30.14
N VAL A 135 -22.47 29.89 31.16
CA VAL A 135 -22.69 30.55 32.45
C VAL A 135 -22.50 32.06 32.24
N ARG A 136 -23.40 32.88 32.80
CA ARG A 136 -23.35 34.35 32.69
C ARG A 136 -22.69 34.96 33.91
#